data_AF-A0A350M486-F1
#
_entry.id   AF-A0A350M486-F1
#
_cell.length_a   1.000
_cell.length_b   1.000
_cell.length_c   1.000
_cell.angle_alpha   90.00
_cell.angle_beta   90.00
_cell.angle_gamma   90.00
#
_symmetry.space_group_name_H-M   'P 1'
#
loop_
_entity.id
_entity.type
_entity.pdbx_description
1 polymer ?
#
loop_
_entity_poly.entity_id
_entity_poly.type
_entity_poly.pdbx_seq_one_letter_code
_entity_poly.pdbx_strand_id
1 'polypeptide(L)'
;ELEGIHSRTDFDLSQHEKLSGKKMQYFDPEDQSSYTPYVVETSIGLDRMFLAVLSKAYCEETLEDGSERVVLRIPDVIAPVKATVLPLVKKDGLPELAREIMDAVSDSMNCQYDEKDSIGKRYRRQDAIGTPFCITVDHQSLEDKTVTVRHRDSMQQSRIAISAVETYLKENLS
;
A
#
# COMPACT_ATOMS: atom_id res chain seq x y z
N GLU A 1 8.08 22.16 0.51
CA GLU A 1 7.77 22.04 1.95
C GLU A 1 6.64 21.02 2.09
N LEU A 2 6.83 20.03 2.97
CA LEU A 2 5.94 18.87 3.16
C LEU A 2 5.18 18.93 4.48
N GLU A 3 5.87 19.34 5.55
CA GLU A 3 5.34 19.50 6.90
C GLU A 3 5.89 20.80 7.50
N GLY A 4 5.03 21.50 8.23
CA GLY A 4 5.36 22.64 9.07
C GLY A 4 4.98 22.37 10.53
N ILE A 5 5.89 22.68 11.44
CA ILE A 5 5.69 22.55 12.89
C ILE A 5 5.73 23.96 13.49
N HIS A 6 4.63 24.37 14.11
CA HIS A 6 4.45 25.73 14.62
C HIS A 6 4.05 25.70 16.10
N SER A 7 4.82 26.38 16.94
CA SER A 7 4.34 26.77 18.27
C SER A 7 3.54 28.06 18.13
N ARG A 8 2.24 27.97 18.32
CA ARG A 8 1.30 29.10 18.22
C ARG A 8 0.98 29.70 19.59
N THR A 9 1.60 29.16 20.64
CA THR A 9 1.36 29.52 22.05
C THR A 9 -0.14 29.49 22.36
N ASP A 10 -0.69 30.44 23.08
CA ASP A 10 -2.10 30.44 23.49
C ASP A 10 -3.03 31.18 22.52
N PHE A 11 -2.51 31.77 21.44
CA PHE A 11 -3.24 32.70 20.59
C PHE A 11 -4.59 32.16 20.10
N ASP A 12 -4.61 30.93 19.57
CA ASP A 12 -5.81 30.35 18.94
C ASP A 12 -6.94 30.15 19.97
N LEU A 13 -6.63 29.55 21.12
CA LEU A 13 -7.60 29.30 22.17
C LEU A 13 -8.05 30.60 22.85
N SER A 14 -7.14 31.54 23.08
CA SER A 14 -7.44 32.86 23.67
C SER A 14 -8.39 33.68 22.78
N GLN A 15 -8.22 33.65 21.45
CA GLN A 15 -9.17 34.32 20.53
C GLN A 15 -10.54 33.61 20.48
N HIS A 16 -10.56 32.28 20.46
CA HIS A 16 -11.81 31.50 20.47
C HIS A 16 -12.60 31.71 21.76
N GLU A 17 -11.97 31.71 22.93
CA GLU A 17 -12.61 32.01 24.22
C GLU A 17 -13.25 33.41 24.19
N LYS A 18 -12.49 34.43 23.75
CA LYS A 18 -12.95 35.82 23.68
C LYS A 18 -14.18 36.01 22.78
N LEU A 19 -14.18 35.39 21.59
CA LEU A 19 -15.25 35.59 20.60
C LEU A 19 -16.47 34.68 20.85
N SER A 20 -16.26 33.49 21.43
CA SER A 20 -17.35 32.55 21.71
C SER A 20 -18.00 32.76 23.08
N GLY A 21 -17.31 33.42 24.01
CA GLY A 21 -17.73 33.57 25.42
C GLY A 21 -17.68 32.29 26.24
N LYS A 22 -17.18 31.18 25.67
CA LYS A 22 -17.00 29.90 26.36
C LYS A 22 -15.57 29.80 26.90
N LYS A 23 -15.42 29.43 28.17
CA LYS A 23 -14.12 29.17 28.79
C LYS A 23 -13.41 27.99 28.13
N MET A 24 -12.17 28.20 27.71
CA MET A 24 -11.23 27.24 27.12
C MET A 24 -10.00 27.02 28.00
N GLN A 25 -9.93 27.66 29.17
CA GLN A 25 -8.87 27.49 30.16
C GLN A 25 -8.91 26.09 30.79
N TYR A 26 -7.75 25.48 30.97
CA TYR A 26 -7.56 24.28 31.76
C TYR A 26 -7.18 24.66 33.20
N PHE A 27 -7.71 23.94 34.19
CA PHE A 27 -7.29 24.09 35.59
C PHE A 27 -6.29 22.99 35.93
N ASP A 28 -5.09 23.41 36.29
CA ASP A 28 -4.03 22.53 36.76
C ASP A 28 -4.16 22.28 38.26
N PRO A 29 -4.41 21.03 38.70
CA PRO A 29 -4.52 20.70 40.11
C PRO A 29 -3.18 20.74 40.85
N GLU A 30 -2.05 20.60 40.17
CA GLU A 30 -0.71 20.65 40.78
C GLU A 30 -0.32 22.10 41.05
N ASP A 31 -0.48 22.97 40.06
CA ASP A 31 -0.18 24.41 40.16
C ASP A 31 -1.32 25.23 40.79
N GLN A 32 -2.47 24.60 41.04
CA GLN A 32 -3.71 25.21 41.54
C GLN A 32 -4.11 26.49 40.79
N SER A 33 -3.88 26.51 39.47
CA SER A 33 -4.10 27.69 38.64
C SER A 33 -4.77 27.32 37.31
N SER A 34 -5.43 28.30 36.70
CA SER A 34 -6.00 28.14 35.36
C SER A 34 -5.14 28.83 34.33
N TYR A 35 -4.89 28.15 33.22
CA TYR A 35 -4.13 28.70 32.09
C TYR A 35 -4.78 28.32 30.76
N THR A 36 -4.49 29.10 29.72
CA THR A 36 -4.85 28.74 28.34
C THR A 36 -3.75 27.83 27.78
N PRO A 37 -4.06 26.58 27.40
CA PRO A 37 -3.05 25.67 26.87
C PRO A 37 -2.38 26.21 25.61
N TYR A 38 -1.10 25.89 25.44
CA TYR A 38 -0.40 26.24 24.21
C TYR A 38 -0.75 25.25 23.09
N VAL A 39 -0.92 25.80 21.89
CA VAL A 39 -1.13 25.04 20.67
C VAL A 39 0.21 24.85 19.98
N VAL A 40 0.62 23.58 19.86
CA VAL A 40 1.69 23.14 18.96
C VAL A 40 1.02 22.47 17.78
N GLU A 41 1.07 23.12 16.62
CA GLU A 41 0.43 22.67 15.39
C GLU A 41 1.46 21.94 14.52
N THR A 42 1.14 20.70 14.14
CA THR A 42 1.81 19.96 13.07
C THR A 42 0.88 19.91 11.87
N SER A 43 1.29 20.53 10.76
CA SER A 43 0.50 20.59 9.53
C SER A 43 1.25 19.94 8.39
N ILE A 44 0.60 18.99 7.70
CA ILE A 44 1.19 18.21 6.61
C ILE A 44 0.34 18.34 5.34
N GLY A 45 0.99 18.60 4.21
CA GLY A 45 0.33 18.66 2.90
C GLY A 45 0.19 17.27 2.28
N LEU A 46 -0.99 16.66 2.40
CA LEU A 46 -1.25 15.31 1.89
C LEU A 46 -0.93 15.17 0.39
N ASP A 47 -1.41 16.09 -0.45
CA ASP A 47 -1.18 16.05 -1.90
C ASP A 47 0.30 16.14 -2.25
N ARG A 48 1.07 16.96 -1.51
CA ARG A 48 2.51 17.09 -1.72
C ARG A 48 3.26 15.86 -1.27
N MET A 49 2.85 15.25 -0.16
CA MET A 49 3.42 13.99 0.31
C MET A 49 3.14 12.87 -0.69
N PHE A 50 1.91 12.77 -1.20
CA PHE A 50 1.54 11.81 -2.24
C PHE A 50 2.40 11.98 -3.50
N LEU A 51 2.54 13.21 -4.00
CA LEU A 51 3.37 13.51 -5.15
C LEU A 51 4.85 13.16 -4.88
N ALA A 52 5.39 13.53 -3.73
CA ALA A 52 6.78 13.24 -3.36
C ALA A 52 7.06 11.73 -3.33
N VAL A 53 6.15 10.94 -2.75
CA VAL A 53 6.24 9.47 -2.72
C VAL A 53 6.22 8.90 -4.14
N LEU A 54 5.24 9.28 -4.96
CA LEU A 54 5.14 8.77 -6.34
C LEU A 54 6.34 9.17 -7.20
N SER A 55 6.78 10.42 -7.13
CA SER A 55 7.95 10.89 -7.88
C SER A 55 9.23 10.17 -7.46
N LYS A 56 9.36 9.81 -6.18
CA LYS A 56 10.51 9.04 -5.68
C LYS A 56 10.44 7.57 -6.06
N ALA A 57 9.24 6.99 -6.11
CA ALA A 57 9.01 5.59 -6.41
C ALA A 57 9.09 5.26 -7.91
N TYR A 58 8.81 6.23 -8.79
CA TYR A 58 8.84 6.02 -10.23
C TYR A 58 10.26 5.69 -10.72
N CYS A 59 10.40 4.55 -11.39
CA CYS A 59 11.67 4.08 -11.92
C CYS A 59 11.48 3.47 -13.30
N GLU A 60 12.33 3.86 -14.24
CA GLU A 60 12.53 3.19 -15.51
C GLU A 60 13.86 2.44 -15.44
N GLU A 61 13.85 1.14 -15.73
CA GLU A 61 15.05 0.32 -15.71
C GLU A 61 15.16 -0.60 -16.92
N THR A 62 16.39 -0.78 -17.37
CA THR A 62 16.76 -1.77 -18.38
C THR A 62 17.15 -3.07 -17.68
N LEU A 63 16.51 -4.17 -18.06
CA LEU A 63 16.78 -5.49 -17.54
C LEU A 63 17.99 -6.13 -18.23
N GLU A 64 18.48 -7.23 -17.66
CA GLU A 64 19.64 -7.98 -18.18
C GLU A 64 19.44 -8.49 -19.62
N ASP A 65 18.19 -8.75 -20.00
CA ASP A 65 17.81 -9.18 -21.35
C ASP A 65 17.71 -8.01 -22.36
N GLY A 66 18.03 -6.79 -21.93
CA GLY A 66 17.94 -5.56 -22.72
C GLY A 66 16.52 -4.99 -22.83
N SER A 67 15.52 -5.63 -22.21
CA SER A 67 14.15 -5.11 -22.19
C SER A 67 13.98 -4.00 -21.15
N GLU A 68 13.17 -3.00 -21.46
CA GLU A 68 12.86 -1.93 -20.52
C GLU A 68 11.58 -2.22 -19.73
N ARG A 69 11.51 -1.71 -18.49
CA ARG A 69 10.28 -1.65 -17.71
C ARG A 69 10.15 -0.35 -16.94
N VAL A 70 8.90 0.08 -16.81
CA VAL A 70 8.49 1.04 -15.78
C VAL A 70 8.09 0.23 -14.55
N VAL A 71 8.65 0.59 -13.40
CA VAL A 71 8.28 0.04 -12.09
C VAL A 71 8.05 1.18 -11.11
N LEU A 72 6.90 1.17 -10.45
CA LEU A 72 6.60 2.06 -9.35
C LEU A 72 7.01 1.38 -8.05
N ARG A 73 8.22 1.65 -7.56
CA ARG A 73 8.80 1.10 -6.32
C ARG A 73 8.20 1.78 -5.09
N ILE A 74 6.88 1.87 -5.05
CA ILE A 74 6.14 2.44 -3.93
C ILE A 74 6.29 1.51 -2.72
N PRO A 75 6.57 2.01 -1.51
CA PRO A 75 6.70 1.15 -0.34
C PRO A 75 5.47 0.25 -0.17
N ASP A 76 5.72 -1.04 0.06
CA ASP A 76 4.69 -2.08 -0.04
C ASP A 76 3.54 -1.85 0.95
N VAL A 77 3.84 -1.31 2.12
CA VAL A 77 2.88 -0.89 3.16
C VAL A 77 1.86 0.15 2.67
N ILE A 78 2.22 1.02 1.72
CA ILE A 78 1.32 2.05 1.16
C ILE A 78 0.94 1.78 -0.30
N ALA A 79 1.37 0.66 -0.89
CA ALA A 79 0.92 0.27 -2.23
C ALA A 79 -0.61 0.15 -2.26
N PRO A 80 -1.30 0.73 -3.27
CA PRO A 80 -2.76 0.76 -3.32
C PRO A 80 -3.34 -0.64 -3.51
N VAL A 81 -2.67 -1.48 -4.30
CA VAL A 81 -2.99 -2.90 -4.50
C VAL A 81 -1.83 -3.71 -3.93
N LYS A 82 -2.10 -4.65 -3.04
CA LYS A 82 -1.08 -5.46 -2.36
C LYS A 82 -0.69 -6.69 -3.16
N ALA A 83 -1.67 -7.34 -3.76
CA ALA A 83 -1.45 -8.52 -4.58
C ALA A 83 -2.40 -8.57 -5.77
N THR A 84 -1.95 -9.17 -6.87
CA THR A 84 -2.80 -9.46 -8.03
C THR A 84 -2.76 -10.94 -8.35
N VAL A 85 -3.93 -11.56 -8.51
CA VAL A 85 -4.07 -12.97 -8.89
C VAL A 85 -4.27 -13.09 -10.40
N LEU A 86 -3.43 -13.94 -11.02
CA LEU A 86 -3.24 -14.04 -12.46
C LEU A 86 -3.38 -15.52 -12.90
N PRO A 87 -4.50 -15.93 -13.50
CA PRO A 87 -4.56 -17.26 -14.12
C PRO A 87 -3.67 -17.28 -15.36
N LEU A 88 -2.87 -18.34 -15.55
CA LEU A 88 -1.94 -18.43 -16.67
C LEU A 88 -2.67 -18.32 -18.02
N VAL A 89 -3.82 -19.00 -18.13
CA VAL A 89 -4.73 -18.95 -19.28
C VAL A 89 -6.18 -18.73 -18.85
N LYS A 90 -7.01 -18.20 -19.75
CA LYS A 90 -8.45 -17.92 -19.54
C LYS A 90 -9.36 -19.14 -19.69
N LYS A 91 -8.90 -20.32 -19.29
CA LYS A 91 -9.61 -21.58 -19.49
C LYS A 91 -9.08 -22.65 -18.55
N ASP A 92 -9.58 -23.87 -18.70
CA ASP A 92 -9.07 -25.07 -18.04
C ASP A 92 -9.16 -25.02 -16.50
N GLY A 93 -10.14 -24.29 -15.95
CA GLY A 93 -10.37 -24.21 -14.50
C GLY A 93 -9.44 -23.24 -13.74
N LEU A 94 -8.46 -22.63 -14.41
CA LEU A 94 -7.53 -21.69 -13.79
C LEU A 94 -8.20 -20.38 -13.34
N PRO A 95 -9.11 -19.77 -14.12
CA PRO A 95 -9.85 -18.58 -13.69
C PRO A 95 -10.64 -18.80 -12.39
N GLU A 96 -11.26 -19.96 -12.26
CA GLU A 96 -12.06 -20.35 -11.09
C GLU A 96 -11.18 -20.47 -9.85
N LEU A 97 -10.08 -21.23 -9.94
CA LEU A 97 -9.12 -21.36 -8.84
C LEU A 97 -8.48 -20.01 -8.47
N ALA A 98 -8.17 -19.16 -9.46
CA ALA A 98 -7.62 -17.83 -9.22
C ALA A 98 -8.60 -16.93 -8.46
N ARG A 99 -9.91 -17.02 -8.73
CA ARG A 99 -10.93 -16.31 -7.95
C ARG A 99 -11.06 -16.85 -6.54
N GLU A 100 -11.05 -18.17 -6.35
CA GLU A 100 -11.04 -18.77 -5.01
C GLU A 100 -9.86 -18.28 -4.16
N ILE A 101 -8.65 -18.22 -4.76
CA ILE A 101 -7.47 -17.69 -4.08
C ILE A 101 -7.62 -16.20 -3.77
N MET A 102 -8.16 -15.42 -4.70
CA MET A 102 -8.41 -13.99 -4.47
C MET A 102 -9.39 -13.78 -3.33
N ASP A 103 -10.50 -14.52 -3.31
CA ASP A 103 -11.54 -14.43 -2.29
C ASP A 103 -10.99 -14.81 -0.90
N ALA A 104 -10.07 -15.79 -0.83
CA ALA A 104 -9.42 -16.17 0.42
C ALA A 104 -8.44 -15.12 0.97
N VAL A 105 -7.95 -14.18 0.14
CA VAL A 105 -6.93 -13.20 0.53
C VAL A 105 -7.50 -11.77 0.62
N SER A 106 -8.59 -11.48 -0.09
CA SER A 106 -9.16 -10.14 -0.26
C SER A 106 -9.72 -9.52 1.04
N ASP A 107 -10.11 -10.35 2.01
CA ASP A 107 -10.56 -9.87 3.33
C ASP A 107 -9.42 -9.23 4.14
N SER A 108 -8.17 -9.64 3.88
CA SER A 108 -7.00 -9.19 4.63
C SER A 108 -6.24 -8.04 3.95
N MET A 109 -6.39 -7.87 2.64
CA MET A 109 -5.64 -6.88 1.87
C MET A 109 -6.30 -6.56 0.52
N ASN A 110 -5.99 -5.38 -0.02
CA ASN A 110 -6.51 -5.00 -1.33
C ASN A 110 -5.88 -5.84 -2.45
N CYS A 111 -6.71 -6.63 -3.14
CA CYS A 111 -6.28 -7.52 -4.21
C CYS A 111 -6.94 -7.17 -5.55
N GLN A 112 -6.29 -7.52 -6.64
CA GLN A 112 -6.88 -7.46 -7.98
C GLN A 112 -6.85 -8.82 -8.67
N TYR A 113 -7.76 -9.00 -9.63
CA TYR A 113 -7.76 -10.13 -10.55
C TYR A 113 -7.50 -9.62 -11.97
N ASP A 114 -6.61 -10.28 -12.69
CA ASP A 114 -6.32 -9.93 -14.08
C ASP A 114 -5.97 -11.15 -14.93
N GLU A 115 -6.77 -11.36 -15.97
CA GLU A 115 -6.64 -12.48 -16.90
C GLU A 115 -6.34 -12.01 -18.33
N LYS A 116 -6.35 -10.70 -18.60
CA LYS A 116 -6.24 -10.15 -19.96
C LYS A 116 -4.78 -10.04 -20.40
N ASP A 117 -4.49 -10.52 -21.60
CA ASP A 117 -3.17 -10.58 -22.23
C ASP A 117 -2.22 -11.64 -21.63
N SER A 118 -1.04 -11.77 -22.23
CA SER A 118 0.00 -12.70 -21.77
C SER A 118 0.47 -12.36 -20.34
N ILE A 119 0.93 -13.37 -19.61
CA ILE A 119 1.38 -13.21 -18.22
C ILE A 119 2.48 -12.14 -18.07
N GLY A 120 3.42 -12.06 -19.03
CA GLY A 120 4.46 -11.03 -19.03
C GLY A 120 3.91 -9.60 -19.14
N LYS A 121 2.89 -9.38 -19.99
CA LYS A 121 2.22 -8.06 -20.08
C LYS A 121 1.47 -7.72 -18.80
N ARG A 122 0.90 -8.71 -18.12
CA ARG A 122 0.23 -8.53 -16.82
C ARG A 122 1.23 -8.16 -15.74
N TYR A 123 2.37 -8.85 -15.64
CA TYR A 123 3.46 -8.46 -14.73
C TYR A 123 3.92 -7.02 -14.98
N ARG A 124 4.14 -6.61 -16.24
CA ARG A 124 4.53 -5.23 -16.57
C ARG A 124 3.50 -4.19 -16.12
N ARG A 125 2.20 -4.50 -16.26
CA ARG A 125 1.11 -3.61 -15.81
C ARG A 125 1.11 -3.45 -14.30
N GLN A 126 1.30 -4.55 -13.58
CA GLN A 126 1.35 -4.58 -12.11
C GLN A 126 2.61 -3.89 -11.56
N ASP A 127 3.76 -4.10 -12.22
CA ASP A 127 5.01 -3.39 -11.90
C ASP A 127 4.82 -1.87 -12.04
N ALA A 128 4.18 -1.41 -13.13
CA ALA A 128 3.97 0.01 -13.41
C ALA A 128 3.02 0.72 -12.43
N ILE A 129 2.07 0.00 -11.83
CA ILE A 129 1.15 0.55 -10.80
C ILE A 129 1.62 0.26 -9.37
N GLY A 130 2.76 -0.42 -9.23
CA GLY A 130 3.44 -0.63 -7.96
C GLY A 130 2.88 -1.75 -7.10
N THR A 131 2.12 -2.69 -7.67
CA THR A 131 1.62 -3.87 -6.95
C THR A 131 2.78 -4.74 -6.48
N PRO A 132 2.98 -4.95 -5.17
CA PRO A 132 4.12 -5.69 -4.64
C PRO A 132 4.18 -7.16 -5.08
N PHE A 133 3.04 -7.86 -5.09
CA PHE A 133 2.99 -9.30 -5.37
C PHE A 133 2.07 -9.67 -6.54
N CYS A 134 2.55 -10.54 -7.42
CA CYS A 134 1.72 -11.20 -8.44
C CYS A 134 1.65 -12.69 -8.15
N ILE A 135 0.45 -13.22 -7.99
CA ILE A 135 0.17 -14.64 -7.74
C ILE A 135 -0.26 -15.27 -9.05
N THR A 136 0.53 -16.19 -9.58
CA THR A 136 0.21 -16.90 -10.83
C THR A 136 -0.34 -18.28 -10.53
N VAL A 137 -1.48 -18.58 -11.13
CA VAL A 137 -2.17 -19.86 -11.06
C VAL A 137 -1.94 -20.59 -12.39
N ASP A 138 -1.19 -21.68 -12.37
CA ASP A 138 -0.83 -22.47 -13.54
C ASP A 138 -1.52 -23.84 -13.52
N HIS A 139 -1.31 -24.66 -14.57
CA HIS A 139 -1.91 -25.99 -14.62
C HIS A 139 -1.47 -26.90 -13.46
N GLN A 140 -0.24 -26.74 -13.00
CA GLN A 140 0.28 -27.51 -11.88
C GLN A 140 -0.43 -27.12 -10.55
N SER A 141 -0.91 -25.88 -10.42
CA SER A 141 -1.72 -25.44 -9.27
C SER A 141 -2.99 -26.28 -9.05
N LEU A 142 -3.59 -26.82 -10.12
CA LEU A 142 -4.77 -27.68 -10.01
C LEU A 142 -4.42 -29.05 -9.42
N GLU A 143 -3.19 -29.53 -9.64
CA GLU A 143 -2.71 -30.84 -9.22
C GLU A 143 -2.12 -30.81 -7.81
N ASP A 144 -1.22 -29.85 -7.53
CA ASP A 144 -0.42 -29.83 -6.30
C ASP A 144 -0.84 -28.76 -5.29
N LYS A 145 -1.86 -27.96 -5.62
CA LYS A 145 -2.37 -26.86 -4.77
C LYS A 145 -1.29 -25.86 -4.37
N THR A 146 -0.33 -25.60 -5.27
CA THR A 146 0.68 -24.56 -5.13
C THR A 146 0.54 -23.47 -6.18
N VAL A 147 0.98 -22.27 -5.86
CA VAL A 147 0.99 -21.10 -6.77
C VAL A 147 2.36 -20.45 -6.77
N THR A 148 2.64 -19.70 -7.84
CA THR A 148 3.88 -18.95 -7.95
C THR A 148 3.65 -17.51 -7.56
N VAL A 149 4.33 -17.03 -6.53
CA VAL A 149 4.30 -15.64 -6.08
C VAL A 149 5.55 -14.92 -6.59
N ARG A 150 5.36 -13.86 -7.37
CA ARG A 150 6.42 -12.99 -7.88
C ARG A 150 6.44 -11.67 -7.12
N HIS A 151 7.62 -11.27 -6.65
CA HIS A 151 7.83 -9.95 -6.03
C HIS A 151 8.21 -8.89 -7.07
N ARG A 152 7.62 -7.69 -6.99
CA ARG A 152 7.81 -6.55 -7.91
C ARG A 152 9.27 -6.17 -8.08
N ASP A 153 9.94 -5.91 -6.97
CA ASP A 153 11.24 -5.23 -6.98
C ASP A 153 12.38 -6.16 -7.39
N SER A 154 12.40 -7.38 -6.82
CA SER A 154 13.44 -8.37 -7.09
C SER A 154 13.14 -9.25 -8.30
N MET A 155 11.89 -9.25 -8.79
CA MET A 155 11.39 -10.15 -9.83
C MET A 155 11.49 -11.64 -9.48
N GLN A 156 11.86 -11.98 -8.24
CA GLN A 156 12.01 -13.36 -7.79
C GLN A 156 10.65 -14.05 -7.71
N GLN A 157 10.65 -15.34 -8.05
CA GLN A 157 9.46 -16.19 -8.06
C GLN A 157 9.64 -17.30 -7.03
N SER A 158 8.64 -17.45 -6.16
CA SER A 158 8.60 -18.47 -5.12
C SER A 158 7.35 -19.31 -5.28
N ARG A 159 7.50 -20.64 -5.34
CA ARG A 159 6.36 -21.56 -5.38
C ARG A 159 5.95 -21.93 -3.96
N ILE A 160 4.72 -21.62 -3.59
CA ILE A 160 4.20 -21.81 -2.23
C ILE A 160 2.82 -22.50 -2.27
N ALA A 161 2.45 -23.18 -1.19
CA ALA A 161 1.12 -23.74 -1.05
C ALA A 161 0.06 -22.64 -1.03
N ILE A 162 -1.10 -22.87 -1.65
CA ILE A 162 -2.23 -21.92 -1.67
C ILE A 162 -2.62 -21.51 -0.25
N SER A 163 -2.64 -22.47 0.68
CA SER A 163 -2.96 -22.22 2.10
C SER A 163 -1.97 -21.30 2.83
N ALA A 164 -0.75 -21.13 2.30
CA ALA A 164 0.28 -20.28 2.88
C ALA A 164 0.32 -18.86 2.27
N VAL A 165 -0.42 -18.61 1.19
CA VAL A 165 -0.36 -17.34 0.43
C VAL A 165 -0.67 -16.15 1.32
N GLU A 166 -1.76 -16.18 2.07
CA GLU A 166 -2.16 -15.05 2.92
C GLU A 166 -1.09 -14.70 3.97
N THR A 167 -0.53 -15.72 4.62
CA THR A 167 0.52 -15.55 5.64
C THR A 167 1.79 -15.00 5.02
N TYR A 168 2.23 -15.58 3.90
CA TYR A 168 3.39 -15.13 3.15
C TYR A 168 3.27 -13.65 2.76
N LEU A 169 2.11 -13.22 2.26
CA LEU A 169 1.89 -11.83 1.90
C LEU A 169 1.94 -10.91 3.12
N LYS A 170 1.29 -11.27 4.24
CA LYS A 170 1.31 -10.45 5.46
C LYS A 170 2.75 -10.24 6.00
N GLU A 171 3.55 -11.29 6.02
CA GLU A 171 4.95 -11.23 6.50
C GLU A 171 5.84 -10.36 5.61
N ASN A 172 5.57 -10.32 4.30
CA ASN A 172 6.41 -9.60 3.33
C ASN A 172 5.85 -8.22 2.92
N LEU A 173 4.66 -7.84 3.38
CA LEU A 173 4.06 -6.50 3.19
C LEU A 173 4.34 -5.54 4.37
N SER A 174 4.92 -6.05 5.45
CA SER A 174 5.14 -5.35 6.73
C SER A 174 6.31 -4.38 6.69
#